data_AF-B4IMW6-F1
#
_entry.id   AF-B4IMW6-F1
#
_cell.length_a   1.000
_cell.length_b   1.000
_cell.length_c   1.000
_cell.angle_alpha   90.00
_cell.angle_beta   90.00
_cell.angle_gamma   90.00
#
_symmetry.space_group_name_H-M   'P 1'
#
loop_
_entity.id
_entity.type
_entity.pdbx_description
1 polymer ?
#
loop_
_entity_poly.entity_id
_entity_poly.type
_entity_poly.pdbx_seq_one_letter_code
_entity_poly.pdbx_strand_id
1 'polypeptide(L)'
;MPKQRERIFRRPRIQRFHVSRPPGTGGLSITIKDYMRLKEGSFLNDIIIDFYLRWLKNNIIPEGQRDRTHIFSTFFHMRLTTETSPNNTKEPVAKRRHERVKKWTRTVNIFEKDFIIIPFNENSHWILAIICFPNLKTSVVNHDVQTPGEDIPIKQPLILIFDSLESNSRYRHIAILHDYLNFEYKAKYPKERARIFNWDNMPGLIVEVPQQENLTDCGLYLLQYAEQFFTKPIVNYKLPIRELIDWFDLLTVTKKREDIANLIQKLMNEGNQQGITLPVIKFPTLNGIMVMDVDVEKECDTEEESQTINQYSFETRTPPKRRHTLK
;
A
#
# COMPACT_ATOMS: atom_id res chain seq x y z
N MET A 1 18.53 -51.08 -35.23
CA MET A 1 18.20 -49.67 -34.91
C MET A 1 17.53 -49.62 -33.54
N PRO A 2 18.24 -49.31 -32.44
CA PRO A 2 17.62 -49.20 -31.12
C PRO A 2 17.00 -47.80 -30.95
N LYS A 3 15.75 -47.76 -30.46
CA LYS A 3 14.97 -46.55 -30.19
C LYS A 3 15.62 -45.74 -29.05
N GLN A 4 16.01 -44.50 -29.33
CA GLN A 4 16.46 -43.52 -28.33
C GLN A 4 15.32 -43.24 -27.33
N ARG A 5 15.63 -43.40 -26.03
CA ARG A 5 14.76 -42.96 -24.93
C ARG A 5 14.86 -41.44 -24.80
N GLU A 6 13.74 -40.75 -24.96
CA GLU A 6 13.62 -39.32 -24.67
C GLU A 6 13.96 -39.05 -23.20
N ARG A 7 14.89 -38.11 -22.99
CA ARG A 7 15.22 -37.59 -21.66
C ARG A 7 14.05 -36.78 -21.14
N ILE A 8 13.38 -37.28 -20.12
CA ILE A 8 12.41 -36.56 -19.31
C ILE A 8 13.12 -35.34 -18.70
N PHE A 9 12.87 -34.15 -19.22
CA PHE A 9 13.25 -32.89 -18.59
C PHE A 9 12.54 -32.79 -17.23
N ARG A 10 13.25 -33.06 -16.15
CA ARG A 10 12.77 -32.77 -14.80
C ARG A 10 12.62 -31.26 -14.67
N ARG A 11 11.39 -30.79 -14.42
CA ARG A 11 11.13 -29.37 -14.09
C ARG A 11 12.04 -28.94 -12.94
N PRO A 12 12.62 -27.73 -12.97
CA PRO A 12 13.44 -27.23 -11.86
C PRO A 12 12.64 -27.29 -10.55
N ARG A 13 13.22 -27.88 -9.50
CA ARG A 13 12.63 -27.83 -8.16
C ARG A 13 12.66 -26.36 -7.69
N ILE A 14 11.50 -25.75 -7.54
CA ILE A 14 11.38 -24.41 -6.93
C ILE A 14 11.79 -24.54 -5.47
N GLN A 15 12.90 -23.91 -5.10
CA GLN A 15 13.34 -23.85 -3.71
C GLN A 15 12.45 -22.85 -2.97
N ARG A 16 11.53 -23.38 -2.16
CA ARG A 16 10.65 -22.62 -1.28
C ARG A 16 11.24 -22.64 0.11
N PHE A 17 11.22 -21.49 0.79
CA PHE A 17 11.52 -21.43 2.21
C PHE A 17 10.29 -20.97 2.99
N HIS A 18 10.20 -21.44 4.23
CA HIS A 18 9.15 -21.09 5.15
C HIS A 18 9.74 -20.09 6.13
N VAL A 19 9.45 -18.82 5.90
CA VAL A 19 9.64 -17.80 6.93
C VAL A 19 8.67 -18.15 8.07
N SER A 20 9.20 -18.27 9.28
CA SER A 20 8.57 -18.85 10.48
C SER A 20 7.09 -18.56 10.65
N ARG A 21 6.36 -19.61 11.01
CA ARG A 21 4.91 -19.68 11.17
C ARG A 21 4.47 -18.96 12.46
N PRO A 22 3.77 -17.82 12.40
CA PRO A 22 2.96 -17.40 13.55
C PRO A 22 1.89 -18.48 13.80
N PRO A 23 1.59 -18.86 15.05
CA PRO A 23 0.54 -19.84 15.33
C PRO A 23 -0.80 -19.39 14.72
N GLY A 24 -1.50 -20.30 14.03
CA GLY A 24 -2.90 -20.11 13.61
C GLY A 24 -3.18 -19.67 12.16
N THR A 25 -2.17 -19.35 11.35
CA THR A 25 -2.38 -18.88 9.96
C THR A 25 -1.83 -19.85 8.91
N GLY A 26 -2.68 -20.25 7.96
CA GLY A 26 -2.30 -21.05 6.78
C GLY A 26 -1.09 -20.47 6.06
N GLY A 27 0.08 -21.09 6.30
CA GLY A 27 1.40 -20.49 6.16
C GLY A 27 1.67 -19.85 4.80
N LEU A 28 2.08 -18.59 4.82
CA LEU A 28 2.63 -17.92 3.65
C LEU A 28 4.07 -18.42 3.45
N SER A 29 4.43 -18.81 2.23
CA SER A 29 5.78 -19.25 1.88
C SER A 29 6.39 -18.25 0.92
N ILE A 30 7.62 -17.83 1.20
CA ILE A 30 8.39 -16.93 0.36
C ILE A 30 9.39 -17.78 -0.43
N THR A 31 9.41 -17.60 -1.74
CA THR A 31 10.39 -18.23 -2.62
C THR A 31 11.53 -17.28 -2.93
N ILE A 32 12.63 -17.80 -3.46
CA ILE A 32 13.75 -16.96 -3.93
C ILE A 32 13.26 -15.94 -4.98
N LYS A 33 12.30 -16.34 -5.84
CA LYS A 33 11.72 -15.43 -6.85
C LYS A 33 11.00 -14.25 -6.21
N ASP A 34 10.28 -14.49 -5.10
CA ASP A 34 9.57 -13.44 -4.37
C ASP A 34 10.57 -12.51 -3.68
N TYR A 35 11.58 -13.08 -3.01
CA TYR A 35 12.66 -12.31 -2.38
C TYR A 35 13.39 -11.42 -3.37
N MET A 36 13.66 -11.91 -4.59
CA MET A 36 14.30 -11.11 -5.65
C MET A 36 13.46 -9.90 -6.11
N ARG A 37 12.16 -9.82 -5.79
CA ARG A 37 11.35 -8.62 -6.03
C ARG A 37 11.73 -7.45 -5.12
N LEU A 38 12.55 -7.67 -4.10
CA LEU A 38 13.12 -6.62 -3.27
C LEU A 38 14.26 -5.86 -3.97
N LYS A 39 14.81 -6.35 -5.09
CA LYS A 39 15.80 -5.60 -5.88
C LYS A 39 15.24 -4.24 -6.31
N GLU A 40 16.08 -3.23 -6.27
CA GLU A 40 15.79 -1.91 -6.84
C GLU A 40 15.24 -1.99 -8.27
N GLY A 41 14.30 -1.11 -8.60
CA GLY A 41 13.60 -1.10 -9.90
C GLY A 41 12.63 -2.26 -10.11
N SER A 42 12.36 -3.11 -9.11
CA SER A 42 11.39 -4.21 -9.22
C SER A 42 10.11 -3.93 -8.45
N PHE A 43 8.93 -4.09 -9.09
CA PHE A 43 7.65 -4.03 -8.38
C PHE A 43 7.56 -5.13 -7.31
N LEU A 44 7.11 -4.79 -6.11
CA LEU A 44 6.76 -5.82 -5.14
C LEU A 44 5.60 -6.68 -5.65
N ASN A 45 5.62 -7.97 -5.32
CA ASN A 45 4.52 -8.88 -5.63
C ASN A 45 3.61 -9.08 -4.41
N ASP A 46 2.48 -9.73 -4.67
CA ASP A 46 1.46 -10.09 -3.70
C ASP A 46 2.02 -10.82 -2.46
N ILE A 47 2.98 -11.73 -2.65
CA ILE A 47 3.60 -12.49 -1.56
C ILE A 47 4.36 -11.58 -0.59
N ILE A 48 5.17 -10.64 -1.09
CA ILE A 48 5.91 -9.71 -0.22
C ILE A 48 4.97 -8.75 0.49
N ILE A 49 3.94 -8.25 -0.20
CA ILE A 49 2.94 -7.36 0.41
C ILE A 49 2.16 -8.08 1.51
N ASP A 50 1.59 -9.26 1.22
CA ASP A 50 0.86 -10.06 2.20
C ASP A 50 1.75 -10.47 3.38
N PHE A 51 3.02 -10.81 3.12
CA PHE A 51 3.99 -11.14 4.16
C PHE A 51 4.16 -9.98 5.13
N TYR A 52 4.48 -8.79 4.61
CA TYR A 52 4.79 -7.66 5.45
C TYR A 52 3.56 -7.17 6.21
N LEU A 53 2.38 -7.07 5.57
CA LEU A 53 1.16 -6.67 6.25
C LEU A 53 0.75 -7.65 7.38
N ARG A 54 0.99 -8.96 7.19
CA ARG A 54 0.79 -9.95 8.27
C ARG A 54 1.80 -9.77 9.39
N TRP A 55 3.06 -9.50 9.05
CA TRP A 55 4.09 -9.21 10.04
C TRP A 55 3.76 -7.95 10.84
N LEU A 56 3.33 -6.86 10.19
CA LEU A 56 2.86 -5.63 10.84
C LEU A 56 1.74 -5.93 11.84
N LYS A 57 0.72 -6.71 11.44
CA LYS A 57 -0.38 -7.07 12.34
C LYS A 57 0.09 -7.78 13.60
N ASN A 58 1.08 -8.66 13.49
CA ASN A 58 1.54 -9.48 14.61
C ASN A 58 2.63 -8.84 15.47
N ASN A 59 3.33 -7.81 14.95
CA ASN A 59 4.54 -7.27 15.60
C ASN A 59 4.49 -5.76 15.83
N ILE A 60 3.78 -5.01 14.99
CA ILE A 60 3.70 -3.55 15.07
C ILE A 60 2.35 -3.08 15.65
N ILE A 61 1.24 -3.68 15.22
CA ILE A 61 -0.08 -3.31 15.75
C ILE A 61 -0.17 -3.72 17.24
N PRO A 62 -0.52 -2.79 18.15
CA PRO A 62 -0.71 -3.10 19.57
C PRO A 62 -1.73 -4.22 19.78
N GLU A 63 -1.49 -5.12 20.73
CA GLU A 63 -2.31 -6.32 20.94
C GLU A 63 -3.82 -6.02 21.05
N GLY A 64 -4.19 -5.01 21.85
CA GLY A 64 -5.59 -4.58 22.01
C GLY A 64 -6.24 -4.01 20.75
N GLN A 65 -5.46 -3.67 19.73
CA GLN A 65 -5.94 -3.17 18.44
C GLN A 65 -5.96 -4.26 17.35
N ARG A 66 -5.22 -5.36 17.50
CA ARG A 66 -5.11 -6.42 16.48
C ARG A 66 -6.45 -7.05 16.12
N ASP A 67 -7.31 -7.25 17.11
CA ASP A 67 -8.66 -7.80 16.90
C ASP A 67 -9.64 -6.77 16.35
N ARG A 68 -9.37 -5.47 16.59
CA ARG A 68 -10.12 -4.35 16.02
C ARG A 68 -9.64 -3.98 14.62
N THR A 69 -8.59 -4.61 14.11
CA THR A 69 -8.06 -4.41 12.76
C THR A 69 -8.18 -5.66 11.90
N HIS A 70 -8.86 -5.53 10.76
CA HIS A 70 -8.86 -6.55 9.71
C HIS A 70 -7.93 -6.14 8.57
N ILE A 71 -7.11 -7.07 8.08
CA ILE A 71 -6.27 -6.86 6.91
C ILE A 71 -6.70 -7.89 5.86
N PHE A 72 -7.19 -7.41 4.73
CA PHE A 72 -7.46 -8.29 3.59
C PHE A 72 -6.16 -8.68 2.89
N SER A 73 -6.10 -9.91 2.38
CA SER A 73 -5.05 -10.31 1.44
C SER A 73 -5.16 -9.49 0.15
N THR A 74 -4.04 -9.29 -0.54
CA THR A 74 -3.95 -8.72 -1.90
C THR A 74 -4.90 -9.35 -2.93
N PHE A 75 -5.25 -10.63 -2.77
CA PHE A 75 -6.24 -11.31 -3.61
C PHE A 75 -7.67 -10.78 -3.49
N PHE A 76 -8.03 -10.12 -2.38
CA PHE A 76 -9.38 -9.61 -2.16
C PHE A 76 -9.77 -8.58 -3.22
N HIS A 77 -8.96 -7.53 -3.39
CA HIS A 77 -9.21 -6.50 -4.39
C HIS A 77 -9.22 -7.11 -5.80
N MET A 78 -8.19 -7.90 -6.13
CA MET A 78 -8.08 -8.54 -7.45
C MET A 78 -9.34 -9.35 -7.79
N ARG A 79 -9.89 -10.08 -6.81
CA ARG A 79 -11.11 -10.88 -7.01
C ARG A 79 -12.39 -10.03 -7.05
N LEU A 80 -12.45 -8.98 -6.23
CA LEU A 80 -13.56 -8.04 -6.19
C LEU A 80 -13.71 -7.30 -7.53
N THR A 81 -12.60 -6.88 -8.14
CA THR A 81 -12.60 -6.05 -9.35
C THR A 81 -12.40 -6.82 -10.65
N THR A 82 -12.17 -8.14 -10.60
CA THR A 82 -12.06 -9.00 -11.80
C THR A 82 -13.19 -8.70 -12.79
N GLU A 83 -12.80 -8.33 -14.01
CA GLU A 83 -13.73 -8.10 -15.11
C GLU A 83 -14.38 -9.43 -15.53
N THR A 84 -15.67 -9.38 -15.83
CA THR A 84 -16.42 -10.51 -16.33
C THR A 84 -17.09 -10.08 -17.62
N SER A 85 -17.14 -10.98 -18.62
CA SER A 85 -17.88 -10.76 -19.86
C SER A 85 -19.29 -10.22 -19.57
N PRO A 86 -19.84 -9.36 -20.44
CA PRO A 86 -21.18 -8.85 -20.28
C PRO A 86 -22.19 -10.01 -20.36
N ASN A 87 -22.49 -10.61 -19.21
CA ASN A 87 -23.57 -11.56 -19.08
C ASN A 87 -24.89 -10.79 -19.14
N ASN A 88 -25.86 -11.33 -19.87
CA ASN A 88 -27.22 -10.82 -20.02
C ASN A 88 -28.06 -11.01 -18.73
N THR A 89 -27.46 -10.71 -17.58
CA THR A 89 -28.03 -10.88 -16.24
C THR A 89 -28.61 -9.57 -15.74
N LYS A 90 -29.85 -9.60 -15.24
CA LYS A 90 -30.53 -8.44 -14.62
C LYS A 90 -29.93 -7.97 -13.29
N GLU A 91 -28.91 -8.65 -12.76
CA GLU A 91 -28.34 -8.33 -11.45
C GLU A 91 -27.36 -7.15 -11.49
N PRO A 92 -27.38 -6.26 -10.48
CA PRO A 92 -26.42 -5.16 -10.36
C PRO A 92 -24.97 -5.66 -10.38
N VAL A 93 -24.07 -4.92 -11.03
CA VAL A 93 -22.63 -5.23 -11.10
C VAL A 93 -22.03 -5.37 -9.69
N ALA A 94 -22.38 -4.46 -8.79
CA ALA A 94 -21.92 -4.47 -7.40
C ALA A 94 -22.24 -5.77 -6.66
N LYS A 95 -23.46 -6.31 -6.82
CA LYS A 95 -23.86 -7.60 -6.24
C LYS A 95 -22.98 -8.74 -6.75
N ARG A 96 -22.74 -8.77 -8.06
CA ARG A 96 -21.90 -9.79 -8.70
C ARG A 96 -20.44 -9.71 -8.23
N ARG A 97 -19.91 -8.50 -8.02
CA ARG A 97 -18.58 -8.28 -7.43
C ARG A 97 -18.51 -8.84 -6.02
N HIS A 98 -19.48 -8.49 -5.17
CA HIS A 98 -19.57 -8.96 -3.79
C HIS A 98 -19.65 -10.49 -3.69
N GLU A 99 -20.51 -11.15 -4.45
CA GLU A 99 -20.69 -12.62 -4.38
C GLU A 99 -19.38 -13.40 -4.64
N ARG A 100 -18.44 -12.84 -5.42
CA ARG A 100 -17.12 -13.45 -5.63
C ARG A 100 -16.24 -13.48 -4.40
N VAL A 101 -16.41 -12.49 -3.51
CA VAL A 101 -15.57 -12.30 -2.32
C VAL A 101 -16.33 -12.51 -1.01
N LYS A 102 -17.63 -12.76 -1.04
CA LYS A 102 -18.50 -12.99 0.13
C LYS A 102 -17.96 -14.01 1.14
N LYS A 103 -17.18 -15.00 0.68
CA LYS A 103 -16.57 -16.01 1.56
C LYS A 103 -15.35 -15.51 2.34
N TRP A 104 -14.71 -14.41 1.93
CA TRP A 104 -13.51 -13.86 2.59
C TRP A 104 -13.82 -13.42 4.03
N THR A 105 -15.03 -12.93 4.26
CA THR A 105 -15.48 -12.49 5.59
C THR A 105 -16.27 -13.57 6.31
N ARG A 106 -16.31 -14.83 5.86
CA ARG A 106 -17.19 -15.86 6.47
C ARG A 106 -17.05 -15.97 7.99
N THR A 107 -15.83 -15.88 8.51
CA THR A 107 -15.50 -16.07 9.93
C THR A 107 -15.15 -14.76 10.66
N VAL A 108 -15.37 -13.60 10.02
CA VAL A 108 -15.07 -12.29 10.62
C VAL A 108 -16.21 -11.32 10.34
N ASN A 109 -16.57 -10.51 11.32
CA ASN A 109 -17.43 -9.38 11.12
C ASN A 109 -16.59 -8.11 10.96
N ILE A 110 -16.52 -7.58 9.74
CA ILE A 110 -15.70 -6.39 9.45
C ILE A 110 -16.33 -5.10 10.00
N PHE A 111 -17.63 -5.10 10.30
CA PHE A 111 -18.33 -3.96 10.89
C PHE A 111 -18.15 -3.84 12.40
N GLU A 112 -17.42 -4.77 13.04
CA GLU A 112 -16.99 -4.69 14.44
C GLU A 112 -15.54 -4.19 14.54
N LYS A 113 -14.92 -3.84 13.42
CA LYS A 113 -13.53 -3.39 13.35
C LYS A 113 -13.48 -1.87 13.40
N ASP A 114 -12.39 -1.36 13.94
CA ASP A 114 -12.02 0.05 13.81
C ASP A 114 -11.40 0.29 12.44
N PHE A 115 -10.54 -0.63 11.99
CA PHE A 115 -9.77 -0.46 10.77
C PHE A 115 -9.86 -1.69 9.87
N ILE A 116 -10.11 -1.45 8.58
CA ILE A 116 -10.05 -2.47 7.54
C ILE A 116 -9.01 -2.03 6.53
N ILE A 117 -7.87 -2.72 6.50
CA ILE A 117 -6.74 -2.44 5.62
C ILE A 117 -6.89 -3.28 4.35
N ILE A 118 -6.86 -2.62 3.19
CA ILE A 118 -7.08 -3.26 1.89
C ILE A 118 -6.00 -2.83 0.91
N PRO A 119 -5.04 -3.70 0.58
CA PRO A 119 -4.10 -3.45 -0.50
C PRO A 119 -4.81 -3.61 -1.85
N PHE A 120 -4.77 -2.55 -2.66
CA PHE A 120 -5.31 -2.50 -4.01
C PHE A 120 -4.18 -2.66 -5.01
N ASN A 121 -4.43 -3.41 -6.07
CA ASN A 121 -3.55 -3.51 -7.23
C ASN A 121 -4.38 -3.23 -8.48
N GLU A 122 -4.08 -2.13 -9.16
CA GLU A 122 -4.68 -1.76 -10.45
C GLU A 122 -3.55 -1.55 -11.46
N ASN A 123 -3.50 -2.37 -12.52
CA ASN A 123 -2.50 -2.27 -13.59
C ASN A 123 -1.04 -2.24 -13.09
N SER A 124 -0.70 -3.12 -12.13
CA SER A 124 0.63 -3.18 -11.50
C SER A 124 0.98 -1.99 -10.60
N HIS A 125 0.00 -1.16 -10.26
CA HIS A 125 0.14 -0.06 -9.31
C HIS A 125 -0.50 -0.42 -7.97
N TRP A 126 0.27 -0.33 -6.89
CA TRP A 126 -0.17 -0.63 -5.54
C TRP A 126 -0.71 0.63 -4.85
N ILE A 127 -1.91 0.51 -4.28
CA ILE A 127 -2.63 1.58 -3.57
C ILE A 127 -3.10 1.01 -2.23
N LEU A 128 -3.12 1.83 -1.18
CA LEU A 128 -3.67 1.42 0.11
C LEU A 128 -5.05 2.05 0.32
N ALA A 129 -6.06 1.24 0.62
CA ALA A 129 -7.31 1.72 1.17
C ALA A 129 -7.44 1.34 2.65
N ILE A 130 -7.86 2.28 3.49
CA ILE A 130 -8.18 2.05 4.89
C ILE A 130 -9.61 2.52 5.17
N ILE A 131 -10.48 1.58 5.55
CA ILE A 131 -11.83 1.92 6.04
C ILE A 131 -11.74 2.10 7.55
N CYS A 132 -12.09 3.29 8.01
CA CYS A 132 -12.05 3.71 9.42
C CYS A 132 -13.47 3.70 10.01
N PHE A 133 -13.58 3.14 11.20
CA PHE A 133 -14.76 3.10 12.06
C PHE A 133 -16.08 2.76 11.33
N PRO A 134 -16.14 1.65 10.55
CA PRO A 134 -17.35 1.24 9.83
C PRO A 134 -18.54 0.91 10.74
N ASN A 135 -18.33 0.73 12.05
CA ASN A 135 -19.38 0.55 13.04
C ASN A 135 -20.14 1.86 13.35
N LEU A 136 -19.45 3.00 13.42
CA LEU A 136 -20.04 4.28 13.81
C LEU A 136 -21.04 4.76 12.75
N LYS A 137 -22.14 5.43 13.15
CA LYS A 137 -23.11 6.01 12.20
C LYS A 137 -22.88 7.50 11.95
N THR A 138 -22.22 8.17 12.90
CA THR A 138 -21.91 9.60 12.90
C THR A 138 -20.53 9.78 13.52
N SER A 139 -20.00 11.00 13.46
CA SER A 139 -18.81 11.36 14.22
C SER A 139 -19.05 11.26 15.73
N VAL A 140 -17.99 10.91 16.46
CA VAL A 140 -17.95 10.85 17.93
C VAL A 140 -16.65 11.48 18.42
N VAL A 141 -16.65 11.98 19.65
CA VAL A 141 -15.43 12.50 20.29
C VAL A 141 -14.42 11.37 20.48
N ASN A 142 -13.16 11.62 20.15
CA ASN A 142 -12.07 10.70 20.38
C ASN A 142 -11.50 10.89 21.79
N HIS A 143 -12.09 10.20 22.76
CA HIS A 143 -11.66 10.27 24.16
C HIS A 143 -10.30 9.60 24.44
N ASP A 144 -9.76 8.85 23.48
CA ASP A 144 -8.49 8.14 23.66
C ASP A 144 -7.27 9.08 23.58
N VAL A 145 -7.46 10.32 23.10
CA VAL A 145 -6.38 11.29 22.96
C VAL A 145 -6.74 12.61 23.64
N GLN A 146 -5.83 13.11 24.46
CA GLN A 146 -5.88 14.46 25.00
C GLN A 146 -5.05 15.38 24.10
N THR A 147 -5.70 16.27 23.36
CA THR A 147 -5.00 17.31 22.59
C THR A 147 -4.93 18.60 23.42
N PRO A 148 -3.77 19.25 23.50
CA PRO A 148 -3.68 20.61 24.05
C PRO A 148 -4.31 21.58 23.04
N GLY A 149 -5.55 22.01 23.25
CA GLY A 149 -6.22 22.99 22.39
C GLY A 149 -7.75 22.93 22.43
N GLU A 150 -8.39 23.83 21.69
CA GLU A 150 -9.86 23.90 21.57
C GLU A 150 -10.44 22.90 20.55
N ASP A 151 -9.63 22.37 19.61
CA ASP A 151 -10.14 21.44 18.61
C ASP A 151 -10.23 20.03 19.19
N ILE A 152 -11.46 19.63 19.50
CA ILE A 152 -11.79 18.33 20.08
C ILE A 152 -11.60 17.26 18.99
N PRO A 153 -10.70 16.28 19.17
CA PRO A 153 -10.45 15.27 18.16
C PRO A 153 -11.68 14.37 18.01
N ILE A 154 -12.00 13.98 16.78
CA ILE A 154 -13.13 13.09 16.49
C ILE A 154 -12.70 11.81 15.79
N LYS A 155 -13.55 10.78 15.92
CA LYS A 155 -13.57 9.58 15.08
C LYS A 155 -14.84 9.59 14.25
N GLN A 156 -14.78 9.15 13.00
CA GLN A 156 -15.95 9.06 12.14
C GLN A 156 -15.78 7.96 11.07
N PRO A 157 -16.88 7.43 10.51
CA PRO A 157 -16.81 6.54 9.35
C PRO A 157 -16.12 7.25 8.19
N LEU A 158 -15.03 6.68 7.67
CA LEU A 158 -14.23 7.32 6.63
C LEU A 158 -13.51 6.26 5.78
N ILE A 159 -13.38 6.49 4.48
CA ILE A 159 -12.51 5.69 3.62
C ILE A 159 -11.31 6.55 3.23
N LEU A 160 -10.11 6.13 3.63
CA LEU A 160 -8.86 6.79 3.27
C LEU A 160 -8.20 6.03 2.11
N ILE A 161 -7.81 6.75 1.06
CA ILE A 161 -7.03 6.21 -0.06
C ILE A 161 -5.65 6.85 -0.03
N PHE A 162 -4.61 6.04 0.12
CA PHE A 162 -3.22 6.44 0.05
C PHE A 162 -2.63 5.94 -1.26
N ASP A 163 -2.21 6.88 -2.09
CA ASP A 163 -1.66 6.62 -3.40
C ASP A 163 -0.35 7.41 -3.54
N SER A 164 0.76 6.71 -3.81
CA SER A 164 2.07 7.34 -3.99
C SER A 164 2.27 7.91 -5.40
N LEU A 165 1.34 7.63 -6.33
CA LEU A 165 1.28 8.27 -7.63
C LEU A 165 -0.07 8.95 -7.80
N GLU A 166 -0.09 10.18 -8.31
CA GLU A 166 -1.37 10.79 -8.66
C GLU A 166 -2.05 10.04 -9.80
N SER A 167 -3.19 9.42 -9.51
CA SER A 167 -4.01 8.72 -10.49
C SER A 167 -5.44 9.30 -10.57
N ASN A 168 -6.03 9.28 -11.76
CA ASN A 168 -7.39 9.78 -12.00
C ASN A 168 -8.49 8.79 -11.55
N SER A 169 -8.14 7.55 -11.16
CA SER A 169 -9.09 6.50 -10.80
C SER A 169 -9.41 6.42 -9.30
N ARG A 170 -8.80 7.24 -8.44
CA ARG A 170 -8.88 7.10 -6.97
C ARG A 170 -10.31 7.14 -6.41
N TYR A 171 -11.18 7.97 -6.97
CA TYR A 171 -12.60 8.03 -6.56
C TYR A 171 -13.40 6.75 -6.88
N ARG A 172 -13.00 6.01 -7.92
CA ARG A 172 -13.62 4.73 -8.28
C ARG A 172 -13.37 3.67 -7.21
N HIS A 173 -12.20 3.67 -6.58
CA HIS A 173 -11.89 2.75 -5.48
C HIS A 173 -12.85 2.94 -4.30
N ILE A 174 -13.13 4.19 -3.93
CA ILE A 174 -14.09 4.51 -2.87
C ILE A 174 -15.49 4.02 -3.24
N ALA A 175 -15.96 4.29 -4.46
CA ALA A 175 -17.27 3.82 -4.91
C ALA A 175 -17.39 2.28 -4.88
N ILE A 176 -16.35 1.56 -5.29
CA ILE A 176 -16.28 0.09 -5.21
C ILE A 176 -16.38 -0.40 -3.75
N LEU A 177 -15.74 0.32 -2.82
CA LEU A 177 -15.79 -0.03 -1.40
C LEU A 177 -17.15 0.27 -0.77
N HIS A 178 -17.79 1.39 -1.10
CA HIS A 178 -19.18 1.65 -0.70
C HIS A 178 -20.11 0.54 -1.17
N ASP A 179 -20.04 0.17 -2.46
CA ASP A 179 -20.78 -0.95 -3.02
C ASP A 179 -20.53 -2.24 -2.24
N TYR A 180 -19.26 -2.58 -2.01
CA TYR A 180 -18.89 -3.78 -1.25
C TYR A 180 -19.50 -3.77 0.16
N LEU A 181 -19.34 -2.67 0.92
CA LEU A 181 -19.85 -2.54 2.28
C LEU A 181 -21.38 -2.65 2.34
N ASN A 182 -22.09 -2.08 1.35
CA ASN A 182 -23.56 -2.18 1.27
C ASN A 182 -24.03 -3.64 1.16
N PHE A 183 -23.41 -4.42 0.27
CA PHE A 183 -23.77 -5.83 0.09
C PHE A 183 -23.28 -6.70 1.25
N GLU A 184 -22.10 -6.41 1.80
CA GLU A 184 -21.54 -7.13 2.93
C GLU A 184 -22.36 -6.90 4.21
N TYR A 185 -22.81 -5.67 4.48
CA TYR A 185 -23.65 -5.38 5.65
C TYR A 185 -24.96 -6.14 5.57
N LYS A 186 -25.62 -6.12 4.40
CA LYS A 186 -26.85 -6.88 4.17
C LYS A 186 -26.64 -8.39 4.36
N ALA A 187 -25.49 -8.91 3.94
CA ALA A 187 -25.15 -10.33 4.11
C ALA A 187 -24.88 -10.70 5.59
N LYS A 188 -24.29 -9.78 6.37
CA LYS A 188 -23.98 -9.97 7.79
C LYS A 188 -25.17 -9.79 8.72
N TYR A 189 -26.04 -8.85 8.38
CA TYR A 189 -27.18 -8.46 9.19
C TYR A 189 -28.50 -8.56 8.40
N PRO A 190 -28.91 -9.78 7.96
CA PRO A 190 -30.06 -9.96 7.08
C PRO A 190 -31.41 -9.59 7.71
N LYS A 191 -31.47 -9.50 9.05
CA LYS A 191 -32.67 -9.15 9.82
C LYS A 191 -32.69 -7.69 10.27
N GLU A 192 -31.57 -6.96 10.14
CA GLU A 192 -31.51 -5.57 10.55
C GLU A 192 -32.00 -4.64 9.45
N ARG A 193 -32.34 -3.39 9.83
CA ARG A 193 -32.61 -2.35 8.85
C ARG A 193 -31.37 -2.16 7.98
N ALA A 194 -31.60 -2.04 6.67
CA ALA A 194 -30.53 -1.78 5.72
C ALA A 194 -29.75 -0.53 6.13
N ARG A 195 -28.44 -0.69 6.27
CA ARG A 195 -27.49 0.39 6.41
C ARG A 195 -26.89 0.67 5.03
N ILE A 196 -26.95 1.93 4.62
CA ILE A 196 -26.39 2.39 3.35
C ILE A 196 -25.06 3.07 3.66
N PHE A 197 -24.02 2.73 2.92
CA PHE A 197 -22.71 3.37 2.92
C PHE A 197 -22.58 4.17 1.63
N ASN A 198 -22.37 5.48 1.75
CA ASN A 198 -22.23 6.41 0.64
C ASN A 198 -21.36 7.61 1.05
N TRP A 199 -21.18 8.56 0.14
CA TRP A 199 -20.37 9.76 0.36
C TRP A 199 -20.86 10.66 1.50
N ASP A 200 -22.15 10.66 1.82
CA ASP A 200 -22.72 11.52 2.86
C ASP A 200 -22.45 10.97 4.27
N ASN A 201 -22.49 9.64 4.44
CA ASN A 201 -22.39 9.01 5.76
C ASN A 201 -21.07 8.26 6.02
N MET A 202 -20.27 8.05 4.98
CA MET A 202 -18.92 7.52 5.05
C MET A 202 -18.11 8.16 3.92
N PRO A 203 -17.71 9.44 4.08
CA PRO A 203 -16.95 10.13 3.05
C PRO A 203 -15.68 9.35 2.69
N GLY A 204 -15.21 9.58 1.47
CA GLY A 204 -13.89 9.12 1.04
C GLY A 204 -12.93 10.29 0.94
N LEU A 205 -11.70 10.12 1.41
CA LEU A 205 -10.62 11.08 1.30
C LEU A 205 -9.47 10.46 0.51
N ILE A 206 -9.02 11.18 -0.51
CA ILE A 206 -7.72 10.94 -1.13
C ILE A 206 -6.70 11.67 -0.27
N VAL A 207 -5.83 10.92 0.40
CA VAL A 207 -4.93 11.49 1.39
C VAL A 207 -3.72 12.10 0.69
N GLU A 208 -3.36 13.32 1.07
CA GLU A 208 -2.10 13.93 0.67
C GLU A 208 -0.98 13.31 1.53
N VAL A 209 -0.07 12.60 0.88
CA VAL A 209 1.01 11.82 1.52
C VAL A 209 2.30 11.89 0.70
N PRO A 210 3.48 11.55 1.26
CA PRO A 210 4.73 11.55 0.52
C PRO A 210 4.60 10.76 -0.79
N GLN A 211 4.86 11.41 -1.92
CA GLN A 211 4.74 10.79 -3.25
C GLN A 211 6.06 10.13 -3.64
N GLN A 212 5.98 9.10 -4.49
CA GLN A 212 7.17 8.45 -5.02
C GLN A 212 7.73 9.22 -6.22
N GLU A 213 9.05 9.19 -6.38
CA GLU A 213 9.74 9.83 -7.52
C GLU A 213 10.01 8.84 -8.67
N ASN A 214 9.90 7.52 -8.42
CA ASN A 214 10.11 6.47 -9.41
C ASN A 214 8.80 5.72 -9.75
N LEU A 215 8.85 4.74 -10.65
CA LEU A 215 7.64 4.03 -11.12
C LEU A 215 7.42 2.65 -10.46
N THR A 216 8.33 2.19 -9.61
CA THR A 216 8.36 0.77 -9.17
C THR A 216 8.11 0.59 -7.68
N ASP A 217 8.17 1.67 -6.90
CA ASP A 217 8.17 1.61 -5.45
C ASP A 217 6.79 1.77 -4.79
N CYS A 218 5.70 1.80 -5.56
CA CYS A 218 4.35 1.96 -5.02
C CYS A 218 3.99 0.88 -3.98
N GLY A 219 4.54 -0.32 -4.14
CA GLY A 219 4.43 -1.39 -3.14
C GLY A 219 5.13 -1.05 -1.83
N LEU A 220 6.29 -0.39 -1.85
CA LEU A 220 6.99 0.04 -0.63
C LEU A 220 6.23 1.16 0.08
N TYR A 221 5.74 2.14 -0.68
CA TYR A 221 4.91 3.21 -0.15
C TYR A 221 3.63 2.67 0.49
N LEU A 222 2.94 1.72 -0.16
CA LEU A 222 1.79 1.02 0.43
C LEU A 222 2.13 0.42 1.81
N LEU A 223 3.25 -0.30 1.90
CA LEU A 223 3.68 -0.91 3.17
C LEU A 223 4.08 0.15 4.20
N GLN A 224 4.70 1.25 3.77
CA GLN A 224 5.08 2.35 4.67
C GLN A 224 3.85 3.10 5.19
N TYR A 225 2.86 3.40 4.35
CA TYR A 225 1.59 3.99 4.79
C TYR A 225 0.90 3.10 5.82
N ALA A 226 0.85 1.79 5.57
CA ALA A 226 0.23 0.84 6.48
C ALA A 226 0.95 0.79 7.83
N GLU A 227 2.29 0.79 7.84
CA GLU A 227 3.08 0.83 9.08
C GLU A 227 2.91 2.16 9.82
N GLN A 228 3.05 3.27 9.10
CA GLN A 228 2.96 4.62 9.67
C GLN A 228 1.58 4.89 10.27
N PHE A 229 0.52 4.33 9.68
CA PHE A 229 -0.84 4.40 10.21
C PHE A 229 -0.95 3.86 11.65
N PHE A 230 -0.13 2.88 12.03
CA PHE A 230 -0.15 2.32 13.37
C PHE A 230 0.96 2.86 14.28
N THR A 231 2.10 3.29 13.73
CA THR A 231 3.21 3.84 14.53
C THR A 231 3.07 5.33 14.83
N LYS A 232 2.45 6.10 13.92
CA LYS A 232 2.08 7.52 14.09
C LYS A 232 0.61 7.71 13.67
N PRO A 233 -0.34 7.25 14.50
CA PRO A 233 -1.76 7.20 14.14
C PRO A 233 -2.39 8.58 13.98
N ILE A 234 -3.40 8.66 13.12
CA ILE A 234 -4.25 9.84 12.96
C ILE A 234 -5.03 10.05 14.25
N VAL A 235 -4.94 11.25 14.81
CA VAL A 235 -5.58 11.59 16.08
C VAL A 235 -6.98 12.15 15.86
N ASN A 236 -7.13 12.99 14.84
CA ASN A 236 -8.36 13.68 14.51
C ASN A 236 -8.80 13.32 13.09
N TYR A 237 -9.89 12.57 12.97
CA TYR A 237 -10.42 12.16 11.66
C TYR A 237 -11.31 13.22 11.01
N LYS A 238 -11.36 14.44 11.55
CA LYS A 238 -12.06 15.59 10.97
C LYS A 238 -11.44 15.96 9.62
N LEU A 239 -12.27 16.15 8.61
CA LEU A 239 -11.81 16.54 7.28
C LEU A 239 -11.61 18.06 7.19
N PRO A 240 -10.61 18.55 6.42
CA PRO A 240 -9.56 17.78 5.73
C PRO A 240 -8.44 17.31 6.68
N ILE A 241 -7.86 16.13 6.42
CA ILE A 241 -6.69 15.62 7.15
C ILE A 241 -5.44 16.00 6.35
N ARG A 242 -4.66 16.96 6.86
CA ARG A 242 -3.48 17.53 6.17
C ARG A 242 -2.14 17.19 6.84
N GLU A 243 -2.17 16.65 8.04
CA GLU A 243 -0.97 16.30 8.82
C GLU A 243 -0.11 15.17 8.22
N LEU A 244 -0.55 14.57 7.11
CA LEU A 244 0.07 13.39 6.51
C LEU A 244 0.94 13.70 5.29
N ILE A 245 1.04 14.96 4.87
CA ILE A 245 1.85 15.36 3.69
C ILE A 245 3.33 14.98 3.88
N ASP A 246 3.88 15.22 5.08
CA ASP A 246 5.26 14.93 5.46
C ASP A 246 5.34 13.77 6.47
N TRP A 247 4.52 12.74 6.29
CA TRP A 247 4.33 11.70 7.33
C TRP A 247 5.61 10.92 7.66
N PHE A 248 6.50 10.79 6.68
CA PHE A 248 7.83 10.19 6.79
C PHE A 248 8.78 10.80 5.75
N ASP A 249 10.08 10.70 5.99
CA ASP A 249 11.12 11.16 5.06
C ASP A 249 11.37 10.17 3.91
N LEU A 250 12.00 10.65 2.84
CA LEU A 250 12.34 9.83 1.68
C LEU A 250 13.24 8.64 2.06
N LEU A 251 14.22 8.86 2.95
CA LEU A 251 15.16 7.84 3.38
C LEU A 251 14.45 6.63 4.00
N THR A 252 13.35 6.85 4.73
CA THR A 252 12.52 5.80 5.33
C THR A 252 12.00 4.81 4.28
N VAL A 253 11.57 5.29 3.11
CA VAL A 253 11.11 4.40 2.04
C VAL A 253 12.27 3.82 1.24
N THR A 254 13.33 4.60 1.00
CA THR A 254 14.53 4.13 0.28
C THR A 254 15.15 2.91 0.94
N LYS A 255 15.27 2.91 2.28
CA LYS A 255 15.80 1.75 3.03
C LYS A 255 14.82 0.58 3.15
N LYS A 256 13.55 0.76 2.79
CA LYS A 256 12.50 -0.23 3.11
C LYS A 256 12.70 -1.57 2.42
N ARG A 257 13.34 -1.59 1.24
CA ARG A 257 13.75 -2.84 0.56
C ARG A 257 14.76 -3.62 1.39
N GLU A 258 15.76 -2.92 1.93
CA GLU A 258 16.78 -3.47 2.82
C GLU A 258 16.14 -3.99 4.11
N ASP A 259 15.27 -3.19 4.75
CA ASP A 259 14.58 -3.55 5.99
C ASP A 259 13.75 -4.84 5.83
N ILE A 260 13.00 -4.98 4.73
CA ILE A 260 12.21 -6.18 4.45
C ILE A 260 13.14 -7.38 4.20
N ALA A 261 14.25 -7.20 3.48
CA ALA A 261 15.20 -8.27 3.21
C ALA A 261 15.87 -8.77 4.49
N ASN A 262 16.29 -7.85 5.36
CA ASN A 262 16.87 -8.14 6.68
C ASN A 262 15.86 -8.85 7.58
N LEU A 263 14.58 -8.42 7.55
CA LEU A 263 13.51 -9.07 8.28
C LEU A 263 13.29 -10.53 7.82
N ILE A 264 13.25 -10.77 6.50
CA ILE A 264 13.09 -12.13 5.95
C ILE A 264 14.25 -13.02 6.39
N GLN A 265 15.49 -12.52 6.30
CA GLN A 265 16.69 -13.25 6.74
C GLN A 265 16.63 -13.56 8.25
N LYS A 266 16.28 -12.58 9.08
CA LYS A 266 16.14 -12.75 10.53
C LYS A 266 15.13 -13.86 10.85
N LEU A 267 13.94 -13.79 10.26
CA LEU A 267 12.89 -14.78 10.51
C LEU A 267 13.26 -16.17 9.97
N MET A 268 14.00 -16.29 8.87
CA MET A 268 14.53 -17.58 8.38
C MET A 268 15.49 -18.22 9.38
N ASN A 269 16.36 -17.40 10.00
CA ASN A 269 17.30 -17.86 11.02
C ASN A 269 16.57 -18.35 12.28
N GLU A 270 15.56 -17.62 12.73
CA GLU A 270 14.71 -18.00 13.88
C GLU A 270 13.90 -19.29 13.61
N GLY A 271 13.52 -19.54 12.35
CA GLY A 271 12.73 -20.69 11.93
C GLY A 271 13.51 -21.99 11.74
N ASN A 272 14.80 -22.03 12.11
CA ASN A 272 15.71 -23.15 11.87
C ASN A 272 15.77 -23.60 10.39
N GLN A 273 15.60 -22.67 9.45
CA GLN A 273 15.75 -22.93 8.01
C GLN A 273 17.24 -22.91 7.59
N GLN A 274 18.09 -23.57 8.38
CA GLN A 274 19.54 -23.60 8.17
C GLN A 274 19.85 -24.39 6.89
N GLY A 275 20.51 -23.75 5.92
CA GLY A 275 20.94 -24.38 4.64
C GLY A 275 20.38 -23.74 3.37
N ILE A 276 19.53 -22.71 3.46
CA ILE A 276 19.07 -21.95 2.28
C ILE A 276 19.81 -20.61 2.24
N THR A 277 20.71 -20.47 1.27
CA THR A 277 21.41 -19.22 1.01
C THR A 277 20.55 -18.32 0.12
N LEU A 278 20.19 -17.14 0.62
CA LEU A 278 19.53 -16.12 -0.19
C LEU A 278 20.55 -15.40 -1.10
N PRO A 279 20.14 -15.03 -2.33
CA PRO A 279 20.98 -14.21 -3.19
C PRO A 279 21.24 -12.84 -2.56
N VAL A 280 22.45 -12.32 -2.73
CA VAL A 280 22.79 -10.96 -2.27
C VAL A 280 22.12 -9.94 -3.18
N ILE A 281 21.38 -9.00 -2.59
CA ILE A 281 20.79 -7.86 -3.27
C ILE A 281 21.56 -6.62 -2.82
N LYS A 282 22.04 -5.82 -3.78
CA LYS A 282 22.59 -4.50 -3.49
C LYS A 282 21.42 -3.54 -3.28
N PHE A 283 21.45 -2.80 -2.19
CA PHE A 283 20.48 -1.77 -1.86
C PHE A 283 21.17 -0.40 -1.89
N PRO A 284 20.43 0.69 -2.17
CA PRO A 284 20.96 2.06 -2.10
C PRO A 284 21.33 2.48 -0.67
N THR A 285 20.96 1.67 0.33
CA THR A 285 21.29 1.87 1.73
C THR A 285 22.02 0.66 2.31
N LEU A 286 22.83 0.92 3.32
CA LEU A 286 23.43 -0.10 4.18
C LEU A 286 23.28 0.35 5.63
N ASN A 287 22.60 -0.46 6.44
CA ASN A 287 22.26 -0.15 7.84
C ASN A 287 21.54 1.21 7.99
N GLY A 288 20.70 1.57 7.01
CA GLY A 288 19.94 2.83 7.03
C GLY A 288 20.74 4.08 6.64
N ILE A 289 21.94 3.93 6.10
CA ILE A 289 22.76 5.03 5.56
C ILE A 289 22.85 4.88 4.03
N MET A 290 22.69 5.99 3.29
CA MET A 290 22.87 6.00 1.83
C MET A 290 24.28 5.54 1.46
N VAL A 291 24.37 4.61 0.52
CA VAL A 291 25.63 4.19 -0.08
C VAL A 291 25.81 5.05 -1.33
N MET A 292 26.87 5.87 -1.37
CA MET A 292 27.24 6.56 -2.59
C MET A 292 27.80 5.55 -3.59
N ASP A 293 27.20 5.46 -4.77
CA ASP A 293 27.81 4.73 -5.89
C ASP A 293 29.07 5.48 -6.34
N VAL A 294 30.23 4.87 -6.12
CA VAL A 294 31.56 5.40 -6.51
C VAL A 294 31.67 5.56 -8.03
N ASP A 295 30.75 4.98 -8.80
CA ASP A 295 30.73 5.04 -10.26
C ASP A 295 30.06 6.31 -10.82
N VAL A 296 29.32 7.09 -10.01
CA VAL A 296 28.66 8.34 -10.46
C VAL A 296 29.65 9.51 -10.57
N GLU A 297 30.78 9.48 -9.84
CA GLU A 297 31.82 10.52 -9.96
C GLU A 297 32.62 10.41 -11.27
N LYS A 298 32.60 9.27 -11.97
CA LYS A 298 33.42 9.07 -13.18
C LYS A 298 32.78 9.58 -14.48
N GLU A 299 31.48 9.88 -14.49
CA GLU A 299 30.81 10.41 -15.69
C GLU A 299 30.76 11.97 -15.72
N CYS A 300 31.22 12.66 -14.68
CA CYS A 300 31.23 14.13 -14.64
C CYS A 300 32.56 14.77 -15.10
N ASP A 301 33.64 13.98 -15.25
CA ASP A 301 35.00 14.51 -15.40
C ASP A 301 35.61 14.36 -16.81
N THR A 302 34.79 14.24 -17.85
CA THR A 302 35.26 14.39 -19.23
C THR A 302 34.23 15.12 -20.07
N GLU A 303 34.39 16.43 -20.23
CA GLU A 303 34.51 17.13 -21.53
C GLU A 303 34.38 18.66 -21.36
N GLU A 304 35.35 19.37 -21.96
CA GLU A 304 35.38 20.81 -22.31
C GLU A 304 35.96 21.85 -21.33
N GLU A 305 37.29 21.87 -21.23
CA GLU A 305 38.05 23.13 -21.29
C GLU A 305 38.65 23.31 -22.71
N SER A 306 38.07 24.19 -23.53
CA SER A 306 38.85 25.13 -24.36
C SER A 306 37.97 26.14 -25.10
N GLN A 307 38.05 27.39 -24.63
CA GLN A 307 38.10 28.64 -25.40
C GLN A 307 36.98 28.96 -26.43
N THR A 308 36.14 29.95 -26.11
CA THR A 308 36.16 31.23 -26.86
C THR A 308 35.48 32.35 -26.07
N ILE A 309 36.26 33.40 -25.83
CA ILE A 309 35.80 34.70 -25.35
C ILE A 309 35.06 35.39 -26.51
N ASN A 310 33.84 35.87 -26.28
CA ASN A 310 33.38 37.13 -26.87
C ASN A 310 32.30 37.80 -26.04
N GLN A 311 32.60 39.05 -25.69
CA GLN A 311 31.77 40.04 -25.01
C GLN A 311 30.41 40.20 -25.69
N TYR A 312 29.33 40.45 -24.94
CA TYR A 312 28.44 41.61 -25.15
C TYR A 312 27.50 41.82 -23.96
N SER A 313 27.17 43.09 -23.77
CA SER A 313 26.61 43.83 -22.64
C SER A 313 25.22 43.46 -22.13
N PHE A 314 25.03 43.68 -20.82
CA PHE A 314 23.74 43.78 -20.14
C PHE A 314 22.93 45.00 -20.63
N GLU A 315 21.73 44.77 -21.17
CA GLU A 315 20.66 45.77 -21.17
C GLU A 315 19.45 45.23 -20.41
N THR A 316 19.13 45.89 -19.31
CA THR A 316 17.95 45.65 -18.48
C THR A 316 16.68 46.08 -19.21
N ARG A 317 15.75 45.15 -19.47
CA ARG A 317 14.39 45.48 -19.93
C ARG A 317 13.40 45.49 -18.77
N THR A 318 12.77 46.64 -18.55
CA THR A 318 11.66 46.88 -17.62
C THR A 318 10.36 46.17 -18.05
N PRO A 319 9.49 45.75 -17.10
CA PRO A 319 8.25 45.02 -17.40
C PRO A 319 7.10 45.92 -17.88
N PRO A 320 6.16 45.41 -18.71
CA PRO A 320 5.06 46.21 -19.25
C PRO A 320 3.88 46.39 -18.27
N LYS A 321 3.28 47.59 -18.31
CA LYS A 321 2.13 48.01 -17.50
C LYS A 321 0.81 47.35 -17.94
N ARG A 322 0.01 46.91 -16.98
CA ARG A 322 -1.37 46.43 -17.14
C ARG A 322 -2.30 47.57 -17.60
N ARG A 323 -3.10 47.33 -18.65
CA ARG A 323 -4.25 48.18 -19.01
C ARG A 323 -5.51 47.67 -18.30
N HIS A 324 -6.12 48.54 -17.51
CA HIS A 324 -7.51 48.44 -17.10
C HIS A 324 -8.41 48.84 -18.26
N THR A 325 -9.47 48.08 -18.49
CA THR A 325 -10.67 48.55 -19.21
C THR A 325 -11.90 48.18 -18.40
N LEU A 326 -12.55 49.22 -17.87
CA LEU A 326 -13.93 49.23 -17.41
C LEU A 326 -14.85 49.33 -18.62
N LYS A 327 -15.85 48.45 -18.70
CA LYS A 327 -17.28 48.78 -18.82
C LYS A 327 -18.12 47.54 -18.61
#